data_AF-A0A1R4FRS6-F1
#
_entry.id   AF-A0A1R4FRS6-F1
#
_cell.length_a   1.000
_cell.length_b   1.000
_cell.length_c   1.000
_cell.angle_alpha   90.00
_cell.angle_beta   90.00
_cell.angle_gamma   90.00
#
_symmetry.space_group_name_H-M   'P 1'
#
loop_
_entity.id
_entity.type
_entity.pdbx_description
1 polymer ?
#
loop_
_entity_poly.entity_id
_entity_poly.type
_entity_poly.pdbx_seq_one_letter_code
_entity_poly.pdbx_strand_id
1 'polypeptide(L)'
;MPRRPSTTAVPEHPVRAHRKRHRYTQAELADLSGVSRHTVMAIEQGDYAPSVHLALRIARLLGTTVEDLFGAHPDAQTTPSTDQTPGDPR
;
A
#
# COMPACT_ATOMS: atom_id res chain seq x y z
N MET A 1 -33.10 -22.34 -5.14
CA MET A 1 -31.82 -21.68 -5.49
C MET A 1 -31.24 -21.02 -4.25
N PRO A 2 -30.15 -21.54 -3.64
CA PRO A 2 -29.53 -20.88 -2.50
C PRO A 2 -28.84 -19.59 -2.98
N ARG A 3 -29.20 -18.46 -2.38
CA ARG A 3 -28.55 -17.16 -2.63
C ARG A 3 -27.14 -17.22 -2.06
N ARG A 4 -26.12 -17.03 -2.90
CA ARG A 4 -24.73 -16.83 -2.46
C ARG A 4 -24.64 -15.50 -1.69
N PRO A 5 -24.06 -15.46 -0.48
CA PRO A 5 -23.74 -14.19 0.16
C PRO A 5 -22.56 -13.54 -0.59
N SER A 6 -22.81 -12.41 -1.25
CA SER A 6 -21.77 -11.53 -1.79
C SER A 6 -21.17 -10.72 -0.64
N THR A 7 -20.28 -11.33 0.15
CA THR A 7 -19.44 -10.57 1.08
C THR A 7 -18.19 -10.15 0.31
N THR A 8 -18.25 -8.98 -0.34
CA THR A 8 -17.02 -8.28 -0.73
C THR A 8 -16.44 -7.68 0.56
N ALA A 9 -15.75 -8.50 1.36
CA ALA A 9 -14.91 -7.97 2.42
C ALA A 9 -13.78 -7.20 1.72
N VAL A 10 -13.78 -5.87 1.85
CA VAL A 10 -12.63 -5.07 1.40
C VAL A 10 -11.41 -5.62 2.15
N PRO A 11 -10.39 -6.15 1.46
CA PRO A 11 -9.24 -6.74 2.13
C PRO A 11 -8.57 -5.67 3.00
N GLU A 12 -8.27 -6.00 4.25
CA GLU A 12 -7.61 -5.03 5.14
C GLU A 12 -6.21 -4.71 4.60
N HIS A 13 -5.81 -3.44 4.68
CA HIS A 13 -4.50 -3.01 4.18
C HIS A 13 -3.36 -3.79 4.89
N PRO A 14 -2.36 -4.33 4.17
CA PRO A 14 -1.31 -5.17 4.76
C PRO A 14 -0.56 -4.49 5.92
N VAL A 15 -0.24 -3.20 5.80
CA VAL A 15 0.35 -2.40 6.90
C VAL A 15 -0.48 -2.48 8.18
N ARG A 16 -1.82 -2.41 8.08
CA ARG A 16 -2.72 -2.50 9.23
C ARG A 16 -2.66 -3.88 9.87
N ALA A 17 -2.65 -4.94 9.06
CA ALA A 17 -2.58 -6.31 9.52
C ALA A 17 -1.27 -6.58 10.27
N HIS A 18 -0.15 -6.18 9.68
CA HIS A 18 1.16 -6.33 10.30
C HIS A 18 1.28 -5.50 11.58
N ARG A 19 0.82 -4.24 11.58
CA ARG A 19 0.83 -3.41 12.79
C ARG A 19 0.08 -4.05 13.95
N LYS A 20 -1.13 -4.57 13.70
CA LYS A 20 -1.93 -5.28 14.72
C LYS A 20 -1.24 -6.55 15.23
N ARG A 21 -0.57 -7.31 14.35
CA ARG A 21 0.21 -8.51 14.76
C ARG A 21 1.35 -8.16 15.72
N HIS A 22 1.98 -6.99 15.53
CA HIS A 22 2.98 -6.45 16.43
C HIS A 22 2.40 -5.74 17.67
N ARG A 23 1.06 -5.71 17.81
CA ARG A 23 0.33 -5.02 18.89
C ARG A 23 0.60 -3.52 18.99
N TYR A 24 1.10 -2.90 17.92
CA TYR A 24 1.30 -1.46 17.88
C TYR A 24 -0.02 -0.72 17.64
N THR A 25 -0.19 0.40 18.31
CA THR A 25 -1.14 1.45 17.97
C THR A 25 -0.66 2.22 16.74
N GLN A 26 -1.55 2.98 16.09
CA GLN A 26 -1.15 3.86 14.99
C GLN A 26 -0.17 4.95 15.44
N ALA A 27 -0.28 5.42 16.69
CA ALA A 27 0.64 6.39 17.26
C ALA A 27 2.03 5.78 17.45
N GLU A 28 2.12 4.58 18.02
CA GLU A 28 3.40 3.89 18.21
C GLU A 28 4.11 3.60 16.88
N LEU A 29 3.38 3.15 15.84
CA LEU A 29 4.00 2.96 14.53
C LEU A 29 4.45 4.30 13.93
N ALA A 30 3.71 5.39 14.16
CA ALA A 30 4.07 6.72 13.69
C ALA A 30 5.35 7.23 14.37
N ASP A 31 5.44 7.08 15.69
CA ASP A 31 6.61 7.46 16.48
C ASP A 31 7.85 6.67 16.05
N LEU A 32 7.71 5.34 15.88
CA LEU A 32 8.80 4.46 15.43
C LEU A 32 9.26 4.77 13.99
N SER A 33 8.34 5.14 13.11
CA SER A 33 8.66 5.46 11.71
C SER A 33 9.05 6.92 11.48
N GLY A 34 8.87 7.79 12.48
CA GLY A 34 9.20 9.20 12.42
C GLY A 34 8.24 10.02 11.55
N VAL A 35 6.95 9.64 11.54
CA VAL A 35 5.89 10.34 10.81
C VAL A 35 4.73 10.67 11.74
N SER A 36 3.73 11.40 11.25
CA SER A 36 2.52 11.68 12.04
C SER A 36 1.59 10.46 12.12
N ARG A 37 0.78 10.37 13.18
CA ARG A 37 -0.31 9.38 13.26
C ARG A 37 -1.26 9.46 12.07
N HIS A 38 -1.50 10.67 11.55
CA HIS A 38 -2.34 10.89 10.36
C HIS A 38 -1.72 10.26 9.10
N THR A 39 -0.39 10.32 8.96
CA THR A 39 0.33 9.63 7.88
C THR A 39 0.14 8.12 7.95
N VAL A 40 0.26 7.52 9.13
CA VAL A 40 0.00 6.08 9.31
C VAL A 40 -1.45 5.74 8.98
N MET A 41 -2.41 6.57 9.41
CA MET A 41 -3.83 6.38 9.08
C MET A 41 -4.06 6.40 7.56
N ALA A 42 -3.51 7.38 6.85
CA ALA A 42 -3.66 7.50 5.39
C ALA A 42 -3.02 6.31 4.65
N ILE A 43 -1.87 5.83 5.11
CA ILE A 43 -1.24 4.59 4.60
C ILE A 43 -2.20 3.41 4.79
N GLU A 44 -2.79 3.24 5.97
CA GLU A 44 -3.70 2.11 6.25
C GLU A 44 -5.02 2.16 5.49
N GLN A 45 -5.43 3.33 4.97
CA GLN A 45 -6.57 3.46 4.08
C GLN A 45 -6.19 3.27 2.60
N GLY A 46 -4.89 3.28 2.27
CA GLY A 46 -4.41 3.28 0.88
C GLY A 46 -4.45 4.65 0.20
N ASP A 47 -4.78 5.71 0.93
CA ASP A 47 -4.91 7.08 0.41
C ASP A 47 -3.56 7.80 0.26
N TYR A 48 -2.46 7.14 0.63
CA TYR A 48 -1.13 7.72 0.61
C TYR A 48 -0.09 6.71 0.12
N ALA A 49 0.58 7.05 -0.97
CA ALA A 49 1.77 6.36 -1.44
C ALA A 49 3.02 6.89 -0.69
N PRO A 50 3.61 6.12 0.24
CA PRO A 50 4.79 6.56 0.96
C PRO A 50 6.01 6.66 0.05
N SER A 51 7.00 7.47 0.44
CA SER A 51 8.31 7.43 -0.21
C SER A 51 8.97 6.07 -0.03
N VAL A 52 9.87 5.70 -0.94
CA VAL A 52 10.64 4.43 -0.86
C VAL A 52 11.31 4.26 0.50
N HIS A 53 11.90 5.34 1.03
CA HIS A 53 12.58 5.30 2.33
C HIS A 53 11.61 5.01 3.49
N LEU A 54 10.41 5.61 3.46
CA LEU A 54 9.39 5.37 4.47
C LEU A 54 8.83 3.95 4.35
N ALA A 55 8.57 3.46 3.14
CA ALA A 55 8.12 2.10 2.90
C ALA A 55 9.13 1.06 3.43
N LEU A 56 10.41 1.22 3.12
CA LEU A 56 11.50 0.38 3.63
C LEU A 56 11.59 0.42 5.16
N ARG A 57 11.43 1.60 5.77
CA ARG A 57 11.46 1.75 7.23
C ARG A 57 10.29 1.00 7.88
N ILE A 58 9.07 1.17 7.36
CA ILE A 58 7.88 0.50 7.89
C ILE A 58 8.02 -1.03 7.73
N ALA A 59 8.50 -1.50 6.58
CA ALA A 59 8.76 -2.93 6.34
C ALA A 59 9.71 -3.53 7.38
N ARG A 60 10.82 -2.83 7.68
CA ARG A 60 11.79 -3.24 8.72
C ARG A 60 11.17 -3.25 10.11
N LEU A 61 10.43 -2.21 10.50
CA LEU A 61 9.76 -2.12 11.80
C LEU A 61 8.72 -3.24 12.01
N LEU A 62 8.07 -3.65 10.93
CA LEU A 62 7.05 -4.70 10.93
C LEU A 62 7.62 -6.09 10.58
N GLY A 63 8.94 -6.22 10.43
CA GLY A 63 9.61 -7.50 10.17
C GLY A 63 9.14 -8.21 8.90
N THR A 64 8.94 -7.47 7.81
CA THR A 64 8.39 -7.98 6.53
C THR A 64 9.04 -7.23 5.36
N THR A 65 8.59 -7.49 4.13
CA THR A 65 9.12 -6.84 2.92
C THR A 65 8.22 -5.68 2.45
N VAL A 66 8.72 -4.84 1.54
CA VAL A 66 7.91 -3.75 0.97
C VAL A 66 6.83 -4.35 0.06
N GLU A 67 7.16 -5.43 -0.62
CA GLU A 67 6.29 -6.21 -1.50
C GLU A 67 5.11 -6.80 -0.73
N ASP A 68 5.34 -7.35 0.46
CA ASP A 68 4.26 -7.84 1.34
C ASP A 68 3.32 -6.71 1.77
N LEU A 69 3.86 -5.50 1.98
CA LEU A 69 3.10 -4.38 2.52
C LEU A 69 2.35 -3.55 1.46
N PHE A 70 2.90 -3.46 0.25
CA PHE A 70 2.48 -2.52 -0.79
C PHE A 70 2.41 -3.14 -2.20
N GLY A 71 2.78 -4.41 -2.37
CA GLY A 71 2.83 -5.10 -3.66
C GLY A 71 1.48 -5.53 -4.22
N ALA A 72 0.42 -5.53 -3.40
CA ALA A 72 -0.95 -5.78 -3.85
C ALA A 72 -1.56 -4.53 -4.51
N HIS A 73 -0.92 -4.03 -5.55
CA HIS A 73 -1.52 -3.04 -6.43
C HIS A 73 -2.21 -3.81 -7.56
N PRO A 74 -3.54 -3.74 -7.76
CA PRO A 74 -4.07 -3.90 -9.11
C PRO A 74 -3.45 -2.76 -9.91
N ASP A 75 -2.51 -3.12 -10.77
CA ASP A 75 -1.73 -2.29 -11.69
C ASP A 75 -1.97 -0.78 -11.53
N ALA A 76 -1.05 -0.12 -10.82
CA ALA A 76 -0.84 1.30 -11.05
C ALA A 76 -0.68 1.48 -12.56
N GLN A 77 -1.59 2.25 -13.16
CA GLN A 77 -1.67 2.53 -14.58
C GLN A 77 -0.27 2.78 -15.15
N THR A 78 0.33 1.71 -15.68
CA THR A 78 1.33 1.87 -16.73
C THR A 78 0.48 2.25 -17.92
N THR A 79 0.14 3.54 -18.05
CA THR A 79 -0.14 4.07 -19.38
C THR A 79 1.05 3.65 -20.22
N PRO A 80 0.91 2.77 -21.23
CA PRO A 80 1.96 2.67 -22.22
C PRO A 80 2.07 4.08 -22.78
N SER A 81 3.14 4.79 -22.44
CA SER A 81 3.46 6.04 -23.09
C SER A 81 3.57 5.68 -24.56
N THR A 82 2.60 6.14 -25.35
CA THR A 82 2.58 6.04 -26.79
C THR A 82 3.82 6.72 -27.32
N ASP A 83 4.92 5.97 -27.42
CA ASP A 83 6.00 6.26 -28.37
C ASP A 83 5.83 5.32 -29.56
N GLN A 84 4.69 5.47 -30.22
CA GLN A 84 4.59 5.26 -31.66
C GLN A 84 4.43 6.65 -32.24
N THR A 85 5.55 7.32 -32.52
CA THR A 85 5.59 8.22 -33.66
C THR A 85 5.73 7.32 -34.88
N PRO A 86 4.71 7.12 -35.73
CA PRO A 86 4.96 6.60 -37.07
C PRO A 86 5.88 7.62 -37.75
N GLY A 87 7.08 7.18 -38.11
CA GLY A 87 8.00 7.95 -38.91
C GLY A 87 7.25 8.48 -40.13
N ASP A 88 7.34 9.79 -40.29
CA ASP A 88 6.93 10.57 -41.44
C ASP A 88 7.37 9.87 -42.75
N PRO A 89 6.44 9.34 -43.57
CA PRO A 89 6.81 8.73 -44.83
C PRO A 89 6.74 9.78 -45.93
N ARG A 90 7.74 10.67 -45.96
CA ARG A 90 8.08 11.61 -47.06
C ARG A 90 7.09 12.73 -47.38
#